data_AF-A0A7S2Z166-F1
#
_entry.id   AF-A0A7S2Z166-F1
#
_cell.length_a   1.000
_cell.length_b   1.000
_cell.length_c   1.000
_cell.angle_alpha   90.00
_cell.angle_beta   90.00
_cell.angle_gamma   90.00
#
_symmetry.space_group_name_H-M   'P 1'
#
loop_
_entity.id
_entity.type
_entity.pdbx_description
1 polymer ?
#
loop_
_entity_poly.entity_id
_entity_poly.type
_entity_poly.pdbx_seq_one_letter_code
_entity_poly.pdbx_strand_id
1 'polypeptide(L)'
;MSSTKLLDVAHSDGHHDAHLYGNKLEDSPAYEVIRRADLLVSEYRKERLEDLDLLRPNTTKKSNMWRRLGYYLRMPICGIFLYDNFYKEYLVPAGHVLKLRDEEGGYFLAAPGMHCIQSMFVYREGKPLPLAGHVQHGDCAIVTVEQGFIGFAMDRGQPVLLPPGMHQWKSDTLSFKRYIDLQDHCINLGPYTLLTVDEGYAAVTQNNGKQVILPGGQVHLLDHKNWKFEKFMTMKIQTDNLEKIQATSADNIIMNVTSTVNWRIIDVECAAILAAETMASTGRRSDVSADISKLRDDVLKQAIASLSSFIASVNYSDSFHLAAAAQASANSAEGIPVASRGGQQEQSGGEGGN
;
A
#
# COMPACT_ATOMS: atom_id res chain seq x y z
N MET A 1 11.18 37.51 -27.88
CA MET A 1 9.83 38.08 -28.04
C MET A 1 8.94 37.04 -28.72
N SER A 2 7.92 36.59 -27.98
CA SER A 2 6.66 35.99 -28.43
C SER A 2 6.68 34.84 -29.45
N SER A 3 6.34 33.62 -29.01
CA SER A 3 5.02 33.02 -29.29
C SER A 3 5.07 31.51 -29.01
N THR A 4 4.60 31.09 -27.84
CA THR A 4 4.17 29.71 -27.58
C THR A 4 2.70 29.79 -27.20
N LYS A 5 1.84 29.46 -28.16
CA LYS A 5 0.41 29.24 -27.94
C LYS A 5 0.25 27.99 -27.09
N LEU A 6 -0.08 28.20 -25.81
CA LEU A 6 -0.66 27.19 -24.94
C LEU A 6 -1.99 26.73 -25.56
N LEU A 7 -2.13 25.42 -25.73
CA LEU A 7 -3.38 24.77 -26.08
C LEU A 7 -4.23 24.70 -24.81
N ASP A 8 -5.11 25.68 -24.65
CA ASP A 8 -6.29 25.57 -23.80
C ASP A 8 -7.20 24.50 -24.41
N VAL A 9 -7.19 23.30 -23.84
CA VAL A 9 -8.27 22.33 -24.01
C VAL A 9 -9.29 22.62 -22.93
N ALA A 10 -10.35 23.31 -23.32
CA ALA A 10 -11.53 23.52 -22.50
C ALA A 10 -12.14 22.16 -22.13
N HIS A 11 -11.97 21.76 -20.87
CA HIS A 11 -12.80 20.73 -20.26
C HIS A 11 -14.20 21.32 -20.06
N SER A 12 -15.18 20.67 -20.69
CA SER A 12 -16.60 20.96 -20.58
C SER A 12 -17.07 20.95 -19.13
N ASP A 13 -17.89 21.94 -18.77
CA ASP A 13 -18.53 22.15 -17.49
C ASP A 13 -19.09 20.86 -16.86
N GLY A 14 -18.31 20.26 -15.96
CA GLY A 14 -18.80 19.29 -14.99
C GLY A 14 -19.53 20.05 -13.89
N HIS A 15 -20.76 19.64 -13.57
CA HIS A 15 -21.48 20.11 -12.40
C HIS A 15 -20.61 19.88 -11.14
N HIS A 16 -20.02 20.95 -10.62
CA HIS A 16 -19.31 20.91 -9.34
C HIS A 16 -20.36 20.84 -8.21
N ASP A 17 -20.67 19.63 -7.75
CA ASP A 17 -21.54 19.43 -6.60
C ASP A 17 -20.90 19.96 -5.31
N ALA A 18 -21.53 20.99 -4.74
CA ALA A 18 -21.07 21.70 -3.53
C ALA A 18 -21.15 20.86 -2.22
N HIS A 19 -21.43 19.56 -2.28
CA HIS A 19 -21.49 18.65 -1.13
C HIS A 19 -20.15 17.93 -0.83
N LEU A 20 -19.07 18.28 -1.54
CA LEU A 20 -17.75 17.64 -1.48
C LEU A 20 -16.90 17.94 -0.23
N TYR A 21 -17.34 18.81 0.68
CA TYR A 21 -16.62 19.15 1.91
C TYR A 21 -17.34 18.58 3.15
N GLY A 22 -17.01 17.36 3.57
CA GLY A 22 -17.52 16.87 4.86
C GLY A 22 -17.34 15.40 5.23
N ASN A 23 -16.91 14.52 4.31
CA ASN A 23 -16.73 13.12 4.65
C ASN A 23 -15.30 12.82 5.08
N LYS A 24 -15.05 12.83 6.39
CA LYS A 24 -13.80 12.35 7.04
C LYS A 24 -13.33 10.97 6.57
N LEU A 25 -14.21 10.21 5.93
CA LEU A 25 -13.96 8.88 5.38
C LEU A 25 -13.02 8.90 4.16
N GLU A 26 -12.90 10.04 3.47
CA GLU A 26 -12.14 10.20 2.23
C GLU A 26 -10.86 11.04 2.40
N ASP A 27 -10.43 11.31 3.63
CA ASP A 27 -9.28 12.19 3.93
C ASP A 27 -7.91 11.48 3.81
N SER A 28 -7.85 10.30 3.17
CA SER A 28 -6.57 9.61 2.95
C SER A 28 -5.80 10.22 1.77
N PRO A 29 -4.45 10.31 1.83
CA PRO A 29 -3.63 10.78 0.70
C PRO A 29 -3.93 10.03 -0.62
N ALA A 30 -4.23 8.74 -0.54
CA ALA A 30 -4.59 7.94 -1.71
C ALA A 30 -5.92 8.40 -2.34
N TYR A 31 -6.91 8.75 -1.53
CA TYR A 31 -8.18 9.28 -2.02
C TYR A 31 -8.02 10.65 -2.65
N GLU A 32 -7.16 11.50 -2.10
CA GLU A 32 -6.90 12.83 -2.64
C GLU A 32 -6.35 12.75 -4.07
N VAL A 33 -5.40 11.85 -4.33
CA VAL A 33 -4.82 11.66 -5.66
C VAL A 33 -5.85 11.15 -6.67
N ILE A 34 -6.69 10.18 -6.27
CA ILE A 34 -7.74 9.64 -7.14
C ILE A 34 -8.82 10.70 -7.40
N ARG A 35 -9.15 11.51 -6.39
CA ARG A 35 -10.11 12.62 -6.51
C ARG A 35 -9.59 13.71 -7.44
N ARG A 36 -8.30 14.08 -7.33
CA ARG A 36 -7.66 15.05 -8.24
C ARG A 36 -7.67 14.58 -9.71
N ALA A 37 -7.65 13.27 -9.93
CA ALA A 37 -7.75 12.66 -11.26
C ALA A 37 -9.19 12.45 -11.75
N ASP A 38 -10.20 12.86 -10.98
CA ASP A 38 -11.63 12.73 -11.29
C ASP A 38 -12.07 11.30 -11.63
N LEU A 39 -11.46 10.30 -10.96
CA LEU A 39 -11.77 8.89 -11.19
C LEU A 39 -12.85 8.32 -10.25
N LEU A 40 -13.23 9.08 -9.22
CA LEU A 40 -14.23 8.66 -8.24
C LEU A 40 -15.63 9.00 -8.73
N VAL A 41 -16.51 7.99 -8.78
CA VAL A 41 -17.91 8.19 -9.17
C VAL A 41 -18.80 8.20 -7.94
N SER A 42 -19.40 9.35 -7.65
CA SER A 42 -20.34 9.55 -6.53
C SER A 42 -21.81 9.35 -6.93
N GLU A 43 -22.13 9.23 -8.21
CA GLU A 43 -23.50 9.16 -8.73
C GLU A 43 -24.34 8.04 -8.12
N TYR A 44 -23.71 6.90 -7.83
CA TYR A 44 -24.36 5.72 -7.26
C TYR A 44 -24.46 5.75 -5.74
N ARG A 45 -23.89 6.76 -5.08
CA ARG A 45 -23.82 6.84 -3.62
C ARG A 45 -25.18 7.15 -3.03
N LYS A 46 -25.54 6.43 -1.97
CA LYS A 46 -26.72 6.68 -1.13
C LYS A 46 -26.25 6.97 0.29
N GLU A 47 -26.76 8.05 0.88
CA GLU A 47 -26.36 8.47 2.23
C GLU A 47 -27.08 7.67 3.31
N ARG A 48 -28.37 7.36 3.07
CA ARG A 48 -29.22 6.68 4.03
C ARG A 48 -29.76 5.38 3.45
N LEU A 49 -30.02 4.44 4.35
CA LEU A 49 -30.69 3.18 4.01
C LEU A 49 -32.07 3.39 3.38
N GLU A 50 -32.76 4.47 3.78
CA GLU A 50 -34.10 4.82 3.31
C GLU A 50 -34.13 5.31 1.85
N ASP A 51 -32.99 5.78 1.35
CA ASP A 51 -32.81 6.28 -0.01
C ASP A 51 -32.49 5.15 -1.01
N LEU A 52 -32.30 3.93 -0.50
CA LEU A 52 -32.18 2.76 -1.36
C LEU A 52 -33.51 2.49 -2.05
N ASP A 53 -33.46 2.18 -3.34
CA ASP A 53 -34.58 1.69 -4.13
C ASP A 53 -34.87 0.25 -3.74
N LEU A 54 -35.51 0.09 -2.57
CA LEU A 54 -35.95 -1.17 -2.01
C LEU A 54 -37.47 -1.18 -1.91
N LEU A 55 -38.07 -2.34 -2.20
CA LEU A 55 -39.47 -2.57 -1.93
C LEU A 55 -39.73 -2.38 -0.44
N ARG A 56 -40.58 -1.41 -0.09
CA ARG A 56 -40.90 -1.07 1.30
C ARG A 56 -41.85 -2.10 1.92
N PRO A 57 -41.72 -2.40 3.22
CA PRO A 57 -42.64 -3.32 3.89
C PRO A 57 -44.05 -2.73 3.90
N ASN A 58 -45.01 -3.52 3.42
CA ASN A 58 -46.38 -3.08 3.21
C ASN A 58 -47.37 -3.63 4.25
N THR A 59 -46.96 -4.60 5.07
CA THR A 59 -47.86 -5.31 5.99
C THR A 59 -47.22 -5.65 7.32
N THR A 60 -48.02 -6.21 8.24
CA THR A 60 -47.57 -6.74 9.53
C THR A 60 -48.08 -8.17 9.71
N LYS A 61 -47.38 -8.98 10.53
CA LYS A 61 -47.77 -10.38 10.79
C LYS A 61 -49.23 -10.52 11.25
N LYS A 62 -49.70 -9.62 12.11
CA LYS A 62 -51.09 -9.61 12.59
C LYS A 62 -52.08 -9.31 11.46
N SER A 63 -51.78 -8.32 10.61
CA SER A 63 -52.64 -7.97 9.48
C SER A 63 -52.76 -9.12 8.47
N ASN A 64 -51.64 -9.80 8.17
CA ASN A 64 -51.63 -10.93 7.26
C ASN A 64 -52.41 -12.13 7.82
N MET A 65 -52.28 -12.41 9.11
CA MET A 65 -53.06 -13.45 9.77
C MET A 65 -54.58 -13.18 9.70
N TRP A 66 -55.01 -11.94 9.92
CA TRP A 66 -56.43 -11.55 9.77
C TRP A 66 -56.92 -11.65 8.33
N ARG A 67 -56.10 -11.28 7.34
CA ARG A 67 -56.42 -11.44 5.92
C ARG A 67 -56.57 -12.92 5.55
N ARG A 68 -55.63 -13.75 5.99
CA ARG A 68 -55.66 -15.21 5.79
C ARG A 68 -56.91 -15.82 6.41
N LEU A 69 -57.23 -15.46 7.65
CA LEU A 69 -58.43 -15.92 8.35
C LEU A 69 -59.72 -15.47 7.64
N GLY A 70 -59.77 -14.23 7.15
CA GLY A 70 -60.91 -13.70 6.39
C GLY A 70 -61.15 -14.46 5.08
N TYR A 71 -60.09 -14.80 4.35
CA TYR A 71 -60.19 -15.63 3.13
C TYR A 71 -60.68 -17.04 3.45
N TYR A 72 -60.20 -17.63 4.55
CA TYR A 72 -60.59 -18.99 4.97
C TYR A 72 -62.04 -19.05 5.41
N LEU A 73 -62.52 -18.01 6.10
CA LEU A 73 -63.91 -17.94 6.54
C LEU A 73 -64.89 -17.71 5.37
N ARG A 74 -64.46 -16.98 4.33
CA ARG A 74 -65.30 -16.65 3.17
C ARG A 74 -65.35 -17.76 2.12
N MET A 75 -64.29 -18.56 1.99
CA MET A 75 -64.18 -19.68 1.04
C MET A 75 -63.42 -20.85 1.68
N PRO A 76 -64.07 -21.74 2.45
CA PRO A 76 -63.38 -22.73 3.29
C PRO A 76 -62.61 -23.82 2.51
N ILE A 77 -63.03 -24.16 1.28
CA ILE A 77 -62.41 -25.25 0.50
C ILE A 77 -61.36 -24.72 -0.50
N CYS A 78 -61.67 -23.62 -1.20
CA CYS A 78 -60.82 -23.03 -2.24
C CYS A 78 -60.02 -21.81 -1.76
N GLY A 79 -60.40 -21.17 -0.65
CA GLY A 79 -59.75 -19.96 -0.14
C GLY A 79 -58.33 -20.19 0.39
N ILE A 80 -58.03 -21.41 0.88
CA ILE A 80 -56.67 -21.79 1.30
C ILE A 80 -55.73 -21.81 0.11
N PHE A 81 -56.10 -22.54 -0.95
CA PHE A 81 -55.29 -22.64 -2.17
C PHE A 81 -55.19 -21.32 -2.91
N LEU A 82 -56.28 -20.54 -2.98
CA LEU A 82 -56.25 -19.23 -3.63
C LEU A 82 -55.36 -18.25 -2.87
N TYR A 83 -55.43 -18.20 -1.54
CA TYR A 83 -54.60 -17.29 -0.77
C TYR A 83 -53.10 -17.59 -0.93
N ASP A 84 -52.68 -18.85 -0.76
CA ASP A 84 -51.27 -19.22 -0.83
C ASP A 84 -50.68 -19.10 -2.27
N ASN A 85 -51.53 -19.12 -3.30
CA ASN A 85 -51.14 -18.87 -4.68
C ASN A 85 -51.01 -17.37 -4.97
N PHE A 86 -52.03 -16.57 -4.64
CA PHE A 86 -52.08 -15.14 -5.00
C PHE A 86 -51.35 -14.21 -4.04
N TYR A 87 -51.15 -14.61 -2.78
CA TYR A 87 -50.46 -13.81 -1.76
C TYR A 87 -49.18 -14.51 -1.31
N LYS A 88 -48.04 -13.88 -1.61
CA LYS A 88 -46.73 -14.33 -1.13
C LYS A 88 -46.29 -13.47 0.04
N GLU A 89 -46.05 -14.14 1.16
CA GLU A 89 -45.62 -13.52 2.40
C GLU A 89 -44.12 -13.73 2.64
N TYR A 90 -43.36 -12.65 2.73
CA TYR A 90 -41.92 -12.67 2.99
C TYR A 90 -41.57 -11.86 4.23
N LEU A 91 -40.83 -12.48 5.14
CA LEU A 91 -40.24 -11.81 6.29
C LEU A 91 -38.74 -11.61 6.03
N VAL A 92 -38.33 -10.34 5.96
CA VAL A 92 -36.93 -9.95 5.81
C VAL A 92 -36.43 -9.47 7.17
N PRO A 93 -35.42 -10.12 7.77
CA PRO A 93 -34.83 -9.67 9.03
C PRO A 93 -34.21 -8.27 8.93
N ALA A 94 -34.02 -7.61 10.08
CA ALA A 94 -33.27 -6.36 10.14
C ALA A 94 -31.85 -6.54 9.57
N GLY A 95 -31.36 -5.53 8.83
CA GLY A 95 -30.04 -5.55 8.20
C GLY A 95 -29.88 -6.54 7.05
N HIS A 96 -30.96 -7.20 6.60
CA HIS A 96 -30.96 -8.09 5.46
C HIS A 96 -31.81 -7.53 4.32
N VAL A 97 -31.49 -7.96 3.10
CA VAL A 97 -32.24 -7.70 1.87
C VAL A 97 -32.64 -9.01 1.23
N LEU A 98 -33.85 -9.03 0.67
CA LEU A 98 -34.37 -10.22 -0.01
C LEU A 98 -34.46 -9.97 -1.51
N LYS A 99 -33.92 -10.91 -2.28
CA LYS A 99 -34.00 -10.91 -3.74
C LYS A 99 -35.34 -11.46 -4.19
N LEU A 100 -36.06 -10.65 -4.96
CA LEU A 100 -37.34 -10.98 -5.56
C LEU A 100 -37.24 -10.84 -7.07
N ARG A 101 -37.80 -11.80 -7.80
CA ARG A 101 -37.82 -11.80 -9.26
C ARG A 101 -39.24 -11.95 -9.75
N ASP A 102 -39.60 -11.13 -10.73
CA ASP A 102 -40.88 -11.25 -11.44
C ASP A 102 -40.74 -12.14 -12.68
N GLU A 103 -41.84 -12.71 -13.18
CA GLU A 103 -41.83 -13.54 -14.40
C GLU A 103 -41.44 -12.74 -15.64
N GLU A 104 -41.76 -11.46 -15.66
CA GLU A 104 -41.38 -10.53 -16.73
C GLU A 104 -39.87 -10.22 -16.75
N GLY A 105 -39.11 -10.78 -15.80
CA GLY A 105 -37.65 -10.61 -15.71
C GLY A 105 -37.23 -9.39 -14.90
N GLY A 106 -38.16 -8.72 -14.21
CA GLY A 106 -37.84 -7.63 -13.29
C GLY A 106 -37.13 -8.13 -12.02
N TYR A 107 -36.04 -7.47 -11.66
CA TYR A 107 -35.30 -7.74 -10.42
C TYR A 107 -35.61 -6.67 -9.38
N PHE A 108 -36.03 -7.11 -8.19
CA PHE A 108 -36.35 -6.23 -7.07
C PHE A 108 -35.64 -6.70 -5.80
N LEU A 109 -35.27 -5.74 -4.97
CA LEU A 109 -34.71 -5.98 -3.65
C LEU A 109 -35.72 -5.50 -2.60
N ALA A 110 -36.11 -6.36 -1.67
CA ALA A 110 -37.03 -6.01 -0.61
C ALA A 110 -36.28 -5.60 0.66
N ALA A 111 -36.71 -4.49 1.26
CA ALA A 111 -36.18 -3.94 2.49
C ALA A 111 -36.47 -4.84 3.71
N PRO A 112 -35.81 -4.63 4.86
CA PRO A 112 -36.19 -5.26 6.10
C PRO A 112 -37.68 -5.04 6.45
N GLY A 113 -38.36 -6.09 6.91
CA GLY A 113 -39.76 -6.04 7.31
C GLY A 113 -40.63 -7.14 6.71
N MET A 114 -41.95 -7.00 6.86
CA MET A 114 -42.93 -7.95 6.37
C MET A 114 -43.52 -7.46 5.05
N HIS A 115 -43.41 -8.30 4.03
CA HIS A 115 -43.92 -8.05 2.68
C HIS A 115 -45.02 -9.05 2.36
N CYS A 116 -46.15 -8.55 1.87
CA CYS A 116 -47.25 -9.34 1.35
C CYS A 116 -47.47 -8.89 -0.09
N ILE A 117 -46.95 -9.66 -1.05
CA ILE A 117 -47.04 -9.33 -2.46
C ILE A 117 -48.22 -10.09 -3.06
N GLN A 118 -49.16 -9.35 -3.65
CA GLN A 118 -50.31 -9.94 -4.33
C GLN A 118 -49.95 -10.21 -5.80
N SER A 119 -49.15 -11.23 -6.03
CA SER A 119 -48.82 -11.72 -7.37
C SER A 119 -48.43 -13.19 -7.31
N MET A 120 -48.91 -13.98 -8.28
CA MET A 120 -48.50 -15.37 -8.47
C MET A 120 -47.12 -15.49 -9.13
N PHE A 121 -46.68 -14.42 -9.78
CA PHE A 121 -45.54 -14.39 -10.69
C PHE A 121 -44.25 -13.86 -10.04
N VAL A 122 -44.33 -13.48 -8.75
CA VAL A 122 -43.14 -13.05 -8.00
C VAL A 122 -42.58 -14.22 -7.22
N TYR A 123 -41.33 -14.54 -7.50
CA TYR A 123 -40.58 -15.60 -6.85
C TYR A 123 -39.45 -15.02 -6.00
N ARG A 124 -39.20 -15.69 -4.87
CA ARG A 124 -38.07 -15.39 -4.01
C ARG A 124 -36.85 -16.15 -4.51
N GLU A 125 -35.76 -15.43 -4.74
CA GLU A 125 -34.48 -16.05 -5.07
C GLU A 125 -33.58 -16.15 -3.82
N GLY A 126 -33.43 -17.37 -3.31
CA GLY A 126 -32.48 -17.66 -2.24
C GLY A 126 -32.91 -17.25 -0.83
N LYS A 127 -31.94 -17.03 0.06
CA LYS A 127 -32.15 -16.61 1.46
C LYS A 127 -31.95 -15.10 1.60
N PRO A 128 -32.57 -14.43 2.60
CA PRO A 128 -32.22 -13.05 2.92
C PRO A 128 -30.71 -12.93 3.09
N LEU A 129 -30.11 -11.98 2.39
CA LEU A 129 -28.67 -11.71 2.46
C LEU A 129 -28.43 -10.50 3.34
N PRO A 130 -27.32 -10.45 4.10
CA PRO A 130 -26.95 -9.24 4.80
C PRO A 130 -26.72 -8.10 3.80
N LEU A 131 -27.05 -6.87 4.21
CA LEU A 131 -26.78 -5.67 3.42
C LEU A 131 -25.28 -5.35 3.33
N ALA A 132 -24.51 -5.81 4.32
CA ALA A 132 -23.07 -5.64 4.35
C ALA A 132 -22.39 -6.39 3.19
N GLY A 133 -21.49 -5.70 2.49
CA GLY A 133 -20.74 -6.24 1.35
C GLY A 133 -21.43 -6.00 0.01
N HIS A 134 -21.41 -7.01 -0.86
CA HIS A 134 -21.89 -6.94 -2.25
C HIS A 134 -23.10 -7.85 -2.46
N VAL A 135 -24.23 -7.25 -2.81
CA VAL A 135 -25.48 -7.93 -3.16
C VAL A 135 -25.85 -7.59 -4.60
N GLN A 136 -25.64 -8.54 -5.51
CA GLN A 136 -26.05 -8.41 -6.92
C GLN A 136 -27.28 -9.26 -7.22
N HIS A 137 -28.26 -8.67 -7.89
CA HIS A 137 -29.51 -9.30 -8.31
C HIS A 137 -29.93 -8.80 -9.70
N GLY A 138 -29.51 -9.51 -10.73
CA GLY A 138 -29.75 -9.11 -12.12
C GLY A 138 -29.14 -7.75 -12.43
N ASP A 139 -29.99 -6.81 -12.87
CA ASP A 139 -29.64 -5.43 -13.19
C ASP A 139 -29.48 -4.53 -11.96
N CYS A 140 -29.89 -4.98 -10.77
CA CYS A 140 -29.76 -4.21 -9.53
C CYS A 140 -28.60 -4.73 -8.68
N ALA A 141 -27.76 -3.83 -8.20
CA ALA A 141 -26.72 -4.17 -7.22
C ALA A 141 -26.63 -3.14 -6.11
N ILE A 142 -26.36 -3.64 -4.90
CA ILE A 142 -26.05 -2.84 -3.72
C ILE A 142 -24.64 -3.23 -3.27
N VAL A 143 -23.79 -2.24 -3.09
CA VAL A 143 -22.41 -2.42 -2.64
C VAL A 143 -22.13 -1.48 -1.49
N THR A 144 -21.73 -2.06 -0.36
CA THR A 144 -21.22 -1.31 0.78
C THR A 144 -19.69 -1.41 0.78
N VAL A 145 -19.03 -0.29 0.50
CA VAL A 145 -17.56 -0.18 0.50
C VAL A 145 -17.12 0.35 1.87
N GLU A 146 -16.29 -0.43 2.56
CA GLU A 146 -15.73 -0.05 3.86
C GLU A 146 -14.62 1.01 3.73
N GLN A 147 -14.36 1.72 4.83
CA GLN A 147 -13.25 2.68 4.87
C GLN A 147 -11.91 1.95 4.69
N GLY A 148 -10.98 2.55 3.94
CA GLY A 148 -9.70 1.93 3.57
C GLY A 148 -9.78 1.06 2.32
N PHE A 149 -10.99 0.76 1.82
CA PHE A 149 -11.19 0.04 0.58
C PHE A 149 -11.82 0.91 -0.49
N ILE A 150 -11.49 0.64 -1.75
CA ILE A 150 -12.15 1.20 -2.92
C ILE A 150 -12.93 0.09 -3.63
N GLY A 151 -14.17 0.39 -4.03
CA GLY A 151 -14.94 -0.51 -4.87
C GLY A 151 -14.49 -0.40 -6.33
N PHE A 152 -14.05 -1.50 -6.93
CA PHE A 152 -13.73 -1.54 -8.36
C PHE A 152 -14.88 -2.17 -9.14
N ALA A 153 -15.54 -1.37 -9.96
CA ALA A 153 -16.59 -1.78 -10.88
C ALA A 153 -16.17 -1.53 -12.33
N MET A 154 -16.84 -2.20 -13.26
CA MET A 154 -16.63 -2.06 -14.70
C MET A 154 -17.97 -1.79 -15.37
N ASP A 155 -18.08 -0.65 -16.07
CA ASP A 155 -19.25 -0.30 -16.88
C ASP A 155 -18.87 -0.27 -18.35
N ARG A 156 -19.47 -1.13 -19.18
CA ARG A 156 -19.20 -1.23 -20.63
C ARG A 156 -17.70 -1.29 -21.00
N GLY A 157 -16.88 -1.88 -20.12
CA GLY A 157 -15.43 -1.98 -20.30
C GLY A 157 -14.62 -0.81 -19.73
N GLN A 158 -15.25 0.23 -19.20
CA GLN A 158 -14.60 1.34 -18.49
C GLN A 158 -14.55 1.07 -16.98
N PRO A 159 -13.40 1.34 -16.31
CA PRO A 159 -13.29 1.19 -14.88
C PRO A 159 -14.04 2.31 -14.15
N VAL A 160 -14.85 1.93 -13.16
CA VAL A 160 -15.57 2.85 -12.28
C VAL A 160 -15.11 2.61 -10.85
N LEU A 161 -14.61 3.65 -10.19
CA LEU A 161 -14.16 3.58 -8.80
C LEU A 161 -15.22 4.13 -7.87
N LEU A 162 -15.66 3.29 -6.94
CA LEU A 162 -16.67 3.64 -5.95
C LEU A 162 -15.97 4.08 -4.66
N PRO A 163 -16.25 5.30 -4.16
CA PRO A 163 -15.69 5.79 -2.89
C PRO A 163 -16.25 5.00 -1.69
N PRO A 164 -15.71 5.18 -0.47
CA PRO A 164 -16.22 4.50 0.71
C PRO A 164 -17.65 4.96 1.03
N GLY A 165 -18.53 4.00 1.32
CA GLY A 165 -19.94 4.24 1.54
C GLY A 165 -20.85 3.21 0.88
N MET A 166 -22.14 3.50 0.90
CA MET A 166 -23.18 2.65 0.32
C MET A 166 -23.50 3.12 -1.10
N HIS A 167 -23.51 2.18 -2.03
CA HIS A 167 -23.77 2.42 -3.45
C HIS A 167 -24.88 1.52 -3.93
N GLN A 168 -25.79 2.06 -4.74
CA GLN A 168 -26.80 1.29 -5.42
C GLN A 168 -26.98 1.78 -6.85
N TRP A 169 -27.15 0.84 -7.76
CA TRP A 169 -27.48 1.12 -9.14
C TRP A 169 -28.45 0.11 -9.70
N LYS A 170 -29.10 0.51 -10.81
CA LYS A 170 -29.93 -0.33 -11.65
C LYS A 170 -29.45 -0.23 -13.09
N SER A 171 -28.49 -1.07 -13.44
CA SER A 171 -27.87 -1.14 -14.77
C SER A 171 -27.34 -2.55 -15.02
N ASP A 172 -27.66 -3.10 -16.19
CA ASP A 172 -27.13 -4.40 -16.65
C ASP A 172 -25.65 -4.32 -17.08
N THR A 173 -25.16 -3.11 -17.39
CA THR A 173 -23.79 -2.93 -17.91
C THR A 173 -22.75 -2.72 -16.82
N LEU A 174 -23.18 -2.24 -15.63
CA LEU A 174 -22.30 -1.95 -14.50
C LEU A 174 -22.15 -3.18 -13.61
N SER A 175 -20.96 -3.78 -13.63
CA SER A 175 -20.62 -4.97 -12.86
C SER A 175 -19.55 -4.68 -11.81
N PHE A 176 -19.83 -4.99 -10.55
CA PHE A 176 -18.83 -4.94 -9.49
C PHE A 176 -17.85 -6.10 -9.63
N LYS A 177 -16.54 -5.83 -9.51
CA LYS A 177 -15.50 -6.85 -9.68
C LYS A 177 -14.84 -7.25 -8.37
N ARG A 178 -14.36 -6.27 -7.60
CA ARG A 178 -13.61 -6.53 -6.34
C ARG A 178 -13.49 -5.30 -5.47
N TYR A 179 -13.19 -5.53 -4.20
CA TYR A 179 -12.67 -4.51 -3.30
C TYR A 179 -11.15 -4.40 -3.49
N ILE A 180 -10.66 -3.18 -3.37
CA ILE A 180 -9.24 -2.85 -3.49
C ILE A 180 -8.81 -2.23 -2.17
N ASP A 181 -7.85 -2.86 -1.51
CA ASP A 181 -7.25 -2.29 -0.31
C ASP A 181 -6.31 -1.15 -0.72
N LEU A 182 -6.45 0.01 -0.05
CA LEU A 182 -5.58 1.17 -0.26
C LEU A 182 -4.24 1.05 0.46
N GLN A 183 -4.05 0.05 1.32
CA GLN A 183 -2.76 -0.21 1.97
C GLN A 183 -1.73 -0.81 1.01
N ASP A 184 -2.16 -1.43 -0.09
CA ASP A 184 -1.27 -2.01 -1.08
C ASP A 184 -0.41 -0.93 -1.75
N HIS A 185 0.92 -1.15 -1.81
CA HIS A 185 1.84 -0.20 -2.44
C HIS A 185 1.65 -0.04 -3.95
N CYS A 186 1.14 -1.08 -4.63
CA CYS A 186 0.93 -1.08 -6.08
C CYS A 186 -0.44 -1.66 -6.43
N ILE A 187 -1.33 -0.78 -6.90
CA ILE A 187 -2.72 -1.08 -7.14
C ILE A 187 -3.04 -0.85 -8.62
N ASN A 188 -3.36 -1.92 -9.34
CA ASN A 188 -3.77 -1.83 -10.74
C ASN A 188 -5.28 -1.59 -10.85
N LEU A 189 -5.66 -0.49 -11.48
CA LEU A 189 -7.03 0.01 -11.71
C LEU A 189 -7.36 -0.01 -13.22
N GLY A 190 -7.08 -1.11 -13.89
CA GLY A 190 -7.28 -1.23 -15.35
C GLY A 190 -6.17 -0.52 -16.13
N PRO A 191 -6.44 0.59 -16.83
CA PRO A 191 -5.41 1.40 -17.50
C PRO A 191 -4.62 2.29 -16.55
N TYR A 192 -5.16 2.57 -15.35
CA TYR A 192 -4.51 3.36 -14.32
C TYR A 192 -3.82 2.46 -13.31
N THR A 193 -2.72 2.91 -12.72
CA THR A 193 -2.08 2.24 -11.60
C THR A 193 -1.81 3.26 -10.50
N LEU A 194 -2.34 3.02 -9.31
CA LEU A 194 -2.06 3.81 -8.12
C LEU A 194 -0.83 3.21 -7.43
N LEU A 195 0.16 4.06 -7.17
CA LEU A 195 1.44 3.67 -6.60
C LEU A 195 1.70 4.48 -5.33
N THR A 196 1.71 3.81 -4.19
CA THR A 196 2.06 4.41 -2.91
C THR A 196 3.53 4.15 -2.63
N VAL A 197 4.34 5.21 -2.61
CA VAL A 197 5.78 5.12 -2.36
C VAL A 197 6.08 5.61 -0.96
N ASP A 198 6.58 4.73 -0.10
CA ASP A 198 6.93 5.07 1.28
C ASP A 198 8.16 5.97 1.37
N GLU A 199 8.29 6.71 2.47
CA GLU A 199 9.47 7.51 2.74
C GLU A 199 10.73 6.61 2.89
N GLY A 200 11.83 7.05 2.28
CA GLY A 200 13.07 6.27 2.21
C GLY A 200 13.08 5.20 1.11
N TYR A 201 12.03 5.13 0.30
CA TYR A 201 12.01 4.40 -0.96
C TYR A 201 11.79 5.36 -2.13
N ALA A 202 12.25 4.95 -3.30
CA ALA A 202 11.95 5.59 -4.57
C ALA A 202 11.39 4.53 -5.51
N ALA A 203 10.38 4.89 -6.29
CA ALA A 203 9.84 3.97 -7.28
C ALA A 203 10.44 4.25 -8.65
N VAL A 204 10.93 3.19 -9.28
CA VAL A 204 11.37 3.21 -10.67
C VAL A 204 10.18 2.83 -11.54
N THR A 205 9.81 3.72 -12.45
CA THR A 205 8.72 3.53 -13.39
C THR A 205 9.20 3.76 -14.82
N GLN A 206 8.48 3.21 -15.78
CA GLN A 206 8.76 3.38 -17.20
C GLN A 206 7.56 4.00 -17.88
N ASN A 207 7.70 5.22 -18.38
CA ASN A 207 6.70 5.94 -19.14
C ASN A 207 7.08 5.93 -20.63
N ASN A 208 6.34 5.18 -21.45
CA ASN A 208 6.57 5.07 -22.91
C ASN A 208 8.03 4.73 -23.27
N GLY A 209 8.67 3.87 -22.47
CA GLY A 209 10.06 3.44 -22.67
C GLY A 209 11.10 4.31 -21.94
N LYS A 210 10.74 5.49 -21.45
CA LYS A 210 11.62 6.35 -20.63
C LYS A 210 11.49 6.00 -19.15
N GLN A 211 12.61 5.79 -18.46
CA GLN A 211 12.59 5.63 -17.01
C GLN A 211 12.29 6.97 -16.33
N VAL A 212 11.38 6.94 -15.38
CA VAL A 212 10.94 8.07 -14.55
C VAL A 212 10.93 7.60 -13.11
N ILE A 213 11.58 8.38 -12.24
CA ILE A 213 11.67 8.06 -10.82
C ILE A 213 10.66 8.88 -10.07
N LEU A 214 9.88 8.19 -9.25
CA LEU A 214 8.88 8.81 -8.41
C LEU A 214 9.43 8.87 -6.97
N PRO A 215 9.49 10.06 -6.36
CA PRO A 215 9.99 10.23 -5.01
C PRO A 215 9.05 9.59 -3.99
N GLY A 216 9.62 9.14 -2.87
CA GLY A 216 8.89 8.59 -1.73
C GLY A 216 8.13 9.62 -0.91
N GLY A 217 7.26 9.12 -0.04
CA GLY A 217 6.40 9.90 0.86
C GLY A 217 5.11 10.40 0.21
N GLN A 218 4.83 10.03 -1.04
CA GLN A 218 3.66 10.47 -1.79
C GLN A 218 3.01 9.31 -2.55
N VAL A 219 1.71 9.44 -2.79
CA VAL A 219 0.95 8.55 -3.67
C VAL A 219 0.98 9.16 -5.07
N HIS A 220 1.30 8.34 -6.06
CA HIS A 220 1.38 8.72 -7.46
C HIS A 220 0.36 7.93 -8.26
N LEU A 221 -0.27 8.58 -9.24
CA LEU A 221 -1.16 7.94 -10.19
C LEU A 221 -0.48 7.83 -11.55
N LEU A 222 -0.36 6.61 -12.05
CA LEU A 222 0.06 6.34 -13.41
C LEU A 222 -1.18 6.42 -14.31
N ASP A 223 -1.19 7.39 -15.22
CA ASP A 223 -2.36 7.83 -16.00
C ASP A 223 -2.66 6.97 -17.24
N HIS A 224 -1.71 6.15 -17.70
CA HIS A 224 -1.91 5.35 -18.92
C HIS A 224 -1.19 4.00 -18.87
N LYS A 225 -1.68 3.06 -19.70
CA LYS A 225 -1.21 1.65 -19.76
C LYS A 225 0.29 1.49 -20.12
N ASN A 226 0.87 2.44 -20.83
CA ASN A 226 2.30 2.40 -21.17
C ASN A 226 3.18 2.94 -20.04
N TRP A 227 2.59 3.52 -18.99
CA TRP A 227 3.31 3.84 -17.76
C TRP A 227 3.26 2.64 -16.83
N LYS A 228 4.40 1.95 -16.72
CA LYS A 228 4.52 0.72 -15.94
C LYS A 228 5.38 0.98 -14.72
N PHE A 229 4.96 0.41 -13.60
CA PHE A 229 5.82 0.31 -12.43
C PHE A 229 6.81 -0.85 -12.61
N GLU A 230 8.09 -0.62 -12.30
CA GLU A 230 9.14 -1.64 -12.40
C GLU A 230 9.48 -2.20 -11.02
N LYS A 231 10.05 -1.36 -10.14
CA LYS A 231 10.53 -1.78 -8.81
C LYS A 231 10.63 -0.62 -7.84
N PHE A 232 10.71 -0.96 -6.55
CA PHE A 232 11.12 -0.02 -5.52
C PHE A 232 12.63 -0.10 -5.30
N MET A 233 13.27 1.05 -5.06
CA MET A 233 14.66 1.17 -4.65
C MET A 233 14.73 1.79 -3.27
N THR A 234 15.49 1.16 -2.36
CA THR A 234 15.70 1.71 -1.02
C THR A 234 16.74 2.82 -1.07
N MET A 235 16.44 3.94 -0.41
CA MET A 235 17.40 5.01 -0.13
C MET A 235 17.93 4.94 1.31
N LYS A 236 17.46 3.95 2.08
CA LYS A 236 17.91 3.70 3.45
C LYS A 236 19.34 3.15 3.45
N ILE A 237 20.09 3.50 4.50
CA ILE A 237 21.45 2.97 4.72
C ILE A 237 21.39 1.45 4.84
N GLN A 238 22.24 0.79 4.08
CA GLN A 238 22.48 -0.65 4.14
C GLN A 238 23.81 -0.89 4.84
N THR A 239 23.87 -1.96 5.63
CA THR A 239 25.07 -2.39 6.34
C THR A 239 25.36 -3.82 5.93
N ASP A 240 26.48 -4.02 5.26
CA ASP A 240 26.93 -5.33 4.80
C ASP A 240 28.31 -5.63 5.37
N ASN A 241 28.52 -6.88 5.77
CA ASN A 241 29.82 -7.34 6.22
C ASN A 241 30.61 -7.86 5.02
N LEU A 242 31.85 -7.38 4.88
CA LEU A 242 32.77 -7.94 3.88
C LEU A 242 33.29 -9.28 4.36
N GLU A 243 33.41 -10.21 3.42
CA GLU A 243 34.10 -11.47 3.67
C GLU A 243 35.56 -11.22 4.07
N LYS A 244 36.14 -12.14 4.85
CA LYS A 244 37.53 -12.03 5.31
C LYS A 244 38.46 -11.99 4.11
N ILE A 245 39.21 -10.91 3.96
CA ILE A 245 40.20 -10.76 2.91
C ILE A 245 41.58 -11.05 3.50
N GLN A 246 42.30 -11.96 2.87
CA GLN A 246 43.73 -12.15 3.12
C GLN A 246 44.49 -11.34 2.06
N ALA A 247 45.23 -10.32 2.49
CA ALA A 247 45.97 -9.44 1.60
C ALA A 247 47.38 -9.17 2.14
N THR A 248 48.31 -8.89 1.23
CA THR A 248 49.71 -8.60 1.55
C THR A 248 49.94 -7.09 1.48
N SER A 249 50.55 -6.53 2.51
CA SER A 249 50.93 -5.11 2.56
C SER A 249 52.11 -4.80 1.61
N ALA A 250 52.46 -3.51 1.45
CA ALA A 250 53.63 -3.08 0.68
C ALA A 250 54.94 -3.74 1.17
N ASP A 251 55.02 -4.01 2.48
CA ASP A 251 56.20 -4.60 3.14
C ASP A 251 56.16 -6.13 3.20
N ASN A 252 55.36 -6.76 2.35
CA ASN A 252 55.22 -8.21 2.27
C ASN A 252 54.68 -8.85 3.58
N ILE A 253 53.85 -8.13 4.35
CA ILE A 253 53.20 -8.66 5.55
C ILE A 253 51.81 -9.16 5.18
N ILE A 254 51.52 -10.42 5.48
CA ILE A 254 50.21 -11.04 5.25
C ILE A 254 49.26 -10.63 6.37
N MET A 255 48.11 -10.07 6.01
CA MET A 255 47.09 -9.61 6.94
C MET A 255 45.72 -10.24 6.63
N ASN A 256 44.98 -10.57 7.68
CA ASN A 256 43.57 -10.94 7.58
C ASN A 256 42.72 -9.75 8.02
N VAL A 257 41.94 -9.19 7.11
CA VAL A 257 41.12 -8.00 7.35
C VAL A 257 39.65 -8.35 7.31
N THR A 258 38.94 -7.99 8.39
CA THR A 258 37.48 -7.97 8.46
C THR A 258 37.02 -6.52 8.43
N SER A 259 36.04 -6.21 7.59
CA SER A 259 35.50 -4.86 7.47
C SER A 259 33.97 -4.91 7.28
N THR A 260 33.30 -3.84 7.68
CA THR A 260 31.87 -3.65 7.48
C THR A 260 31.68 -2.40 6.63
N VAL A 261 30.86 -2.52 5.59
CA VAL A 261 30.58 -1.43 4.64
C VAL A 261 29.18 -0.92 4.90
N ASN A 262 29.08 0.37 5.20
CA ASN A 262 27.82 1.09 5.25
C ASN A 262 27.68 1.93 3.98
N TRP A 263 26.60 1.72 3.24
CA TRP A 263 26.37 2.41 1.97
C TRP A 263 24.90 2.80 1.82
N ARG A 264 24.63 3.81 0.97
CA ARG A 264 23.27 4.24 0.64
C ARG A 264 23.23 4.76 -0.78
N ILE A 265 22.06 4.65 -1.41
CA ILE A 265 21.82 5.20 -2.74
C ILE A 265 21.46 6.67 -2.59
N ILE A 266 22.30 7.56 -3.13
CA ILE A 266 22.04 9.01 -3.17
C ILE A 266 21.30 9.36 -4.46
N ASP A 267 21.84 8.90 -5.58
CA ASP A 267 21.26 9.11 -6.91
C ASP A 267 20.58 7.82 -7.39
N VAL A 268 19.26 7.84 -7.33
CA VAL A 268 18.42 6.70 -7.74
C VAL A 268 18.40 6.56 -9.26
N GLU A 269 18.55 7.67 -10.01
CA GLU A 269 18.47 7.65 -11.48
C GLU A 269 19.68 6.95 -12.08
N CYS A 270 20.86 7.39 -11.66
CA CYS A 270 22.10 6.76 -12.07
C CYS A 270 22.13 5.28 -11.62
N ALA A 271 21.69 4.99 -10.39
CA ALA A 271 21.65 3.63 -9.87
C ALA A 271 20.67 2.73 -10.66
N ALA A 272 19.50 3.24 -11.04
CA ALA A 272 18.51 2.46 -11.81
C ALA A 272 18.98 2.18 -13.24
N ILE A 273 19.64 3.15 -13.88
CA ILE A 273 20.13 3.03 -15.27
C ILE A 273 21.34 2.09 -15.35
N LEU A 274 22.26 2.19 -14.38
CA LEU A 274 23.51 1.42 -14.39
C LEU A 274 23.39 0.04 -13.72
N ALA A 275 22.31 -0.21 -12.96
CA ALA A 275 22.10 -1.52 -12.35
C ALA A 275 21.97 -2.61 -13.43
N ALA A 276 22.79 -3.66 -13.32
CA ALA A 276 22.75 -4.85 -14.19
C ALA A 276 21.50 -5.74 -13.97
N GLU A 277 20.45 -5.21 -13.35
CA GLU A 277 19.15 -5.87 -13.23
C GLU A 277 18.44 -5.80 -14.59
N THR A 278 18.75 -6.77 -15.45
CA THR A 278 17.93 -7.07 -16.63
C THR A 278 16.49 -7.35 -16.20
N MET A 279 15.57 -6.57 -16.77
CA MET A 279 14.12 -6.63 -16.55
C MET A 279 13.64 -8.07 -16.29
N ALA A 280 12.91 -8.28 -15.19
CA ALA A 280 12.10 -9.48 -15.07
C ALA A 280 11.06 -9.44 -16.20
N SER A 281 11.21 -10.31 -17.20
CA SER A 281 10.33 -10.40 -18.37
C SER A 281 8.89 -10.79 -17.99
N THR A 282 8.70 -11.27 -16.77
CA THR A 282 7.41 -11.66 -16.20
C THR A 282 7.06 -10.75 -15.02
N GLY A 283 6.19 -9.78 -15.25
CA GLY A 283 5.55 -8.95 -14.21
C GLY A 283 4.58 -9.74 -13.32
N ARG A 284 5.04 -10.83 -12.70
CA ARG A 284 4.29 -11.52 -11.66
C ARG A 284 4.45 -10.76 -10.34
N ARG A 285 3.30 -10.44 -9.77
CA ARG A 285 3.03 -9.58 -8.61
C ARG A 285 3.73 -9.99 -7.29
N SER A 286 4.46 -11.12 -7.25
CA SER A 286 5.02 -11.69 -6.01
C SER A 286 6.45 -11.28 -5.69
N ASP A 287 7.20 -10.70 -6.65
CA ASP A 287 8.60 -10.27 -6.44
C ASP A 287 8.75 -8.74 -6.44
N VAL A 288 7.79 -8.02 -5.84
CA VAL A 288 7.90 -6.56 -5.58
C VAL A 288 8.84 -6.29 -4.39
N SER A 289 9.72 -7.24 -4.07
CA SER A 289 10.86 -6.98 -3.19
C SER A 289 11.91 -6.22 -4.00
N ALA A 290 12.48 -5.19 -3.41
CA ALA A 290 13.64 -4.51 -3.96
C ALA A 290 14.82 -5.52 -3.96
N ASP A 291 14.93 -6.36 -4.99
CA ASP A 291 16.05 -7.29 -5.13
C ASP A 291 17.31 -6.52 -5.55
N ILE A 292 17.92 -5.87 -4.56
CA ILE A 292 19.11 -5.04 -4.69
C ILE A 292 20.37 -5.93 -4.66
N SER A 293 20.24 -7.26 -4.67
CA SER A 293 21.35 -8.19 -4.49
C SER A 293 22.48 -7.93 -5.49
N LYS A 294 22.16 -7.65 -6.76
CA LYS A 294 23.17 -7.36 -7.79
C LYS A 294 23.90 -6.03 -7.53
N LEU A 295 23.16 -4.97 -7.24
CA LEU A 295 23.75 -3.67 -6.91
C LEU A 295 24.64 -3.79 -5.66
N ARG A 296 24.17 -4.53 -4.65
CA ARG A 296 24.94 -4.81 -3.44
C ARG A 296 26.23 -5.54 -3.77
N ASP A 297 26.19 -6.58 -4.59
CA ASP A 297 27.38 -7.34 -4.97
C ASP A 297 28.41 -6.46 -5.71
N ASP A 298 27.95 -5.53 -6.56
CA ASP A 298 28.82 -4.59 -7.25
C ASP A 298 29.45 -3.57 -6.29
N VAL A 299 28.69 -3.05 -5.33
CA VAL A 299 29.20 -2.20 -4.24
C VAL A 299 30.24 -2.94 -3.41
N LEU A 300 29.97 -4.20 -3.04
CA LEU A 300 30.90 -5.02 -2.26
C LEU A 300 32.19 -5.30 -3.04
N LYS A 301 32.12 -5.63 -4.33
CA LYS A 301 33.31 -5.80 -5.18
C LYS A 301 34.14 -4.52 -5.28
N GLN A 302 33.49 -3.37 -5.43
CA GLN A 302 34.19 -2.08 -5.47
C GLN A 302 34.84 -1.74 -4.12
N ALA A 303 34.16 -2.05 -3.01
CA ALA A 303 34.72 -1.88 -1.66
C ALA A 303 35.91 -2.82 -1.42
N ILE A 304 35.84 -4.09 -1.85
CA ILE A 304 36.94 -5.05 -1.82
C ILE A 304 38.13 -4.52 -2.60
N ALA A 305 37.91 -4.09 -3.85
CA ALA A 305 38.98 -3.56 -4.69
C ALA A 305 39.67 -2.33 -4.05
N SER A 306 38.88 -1.42 -3.46
CA SER A 306 39.40 -0.23 -2.79
C SER A 306 40.16 -0.58 -1.51
N LEU A 307 39.65 -1.54 -0.72
CA LEU A 307 40.31 -2.03 0.49
C LEU A 307 41.62 -2.76 0.17
N SER A 308 41.63 -3.61 -0.87
CA SER A 308 42.84 -4.30 -1.34
C SER A 308 43.88 -3.31 -1.84
N SER A 309 43.47 -2.28 -2.60
CA SER A 309 44.38 -1.21 -3.02
C SER A 309 44.94 -0.43 -1.83
N PHE A 310 44.12 -0.17 -0.80
CA PHE A 310 44.58 0.49 0.42
C PHE A 310 45.61 -0.38 1.15
N ILE A 311 45.32 -1.66 1.41
CA ILE A 311 46.23 -2.59 2.10
C ILE A 311 47.57 -2.68 1.35
N ALA A 312 47.54 -2.78 0.02
CA ALA A 312 48.75 -2.83 -0.81
C ALA A 312 49.60 -1.54 -0.73
N SER A 313 49.01 -0.41 -0.38
CA SER A 313 49.72 0.87 -0.22
C SER A 313 50.28 1.10 1.19
N VAL A 314 49.86 0.33 2.19
CA VAL A 314 50.31 0.52 3.58
C VAL A 314 51.72 -0.05 3.77
N ASN A 315 52.64 0.83 4.16
CA ASN A 315 53.99 0.53 4.58
C ASN A 315 54.07 0.67 6.12
N TYR A 316 54.20 -0.45 6.81
CA TYR A 316 54.37 -0.54 8.26
C TYR A 316 55.82 -0.31 8.70
N SER A 317 56.81 -0.45 7.82
CA SER A 317 58.22 -0.24 8.15
C SER A 317 58.53 1.23 8.49
N ASP A 318 57.92 2.19 7.78
CA ASP A 318 58.08 3.63 8.05
C ASP A 318 57.51 4.04 9.43
N SER A 319 56.38 3.46 9.82
CA SER A 319 55.76 3.71 11.13
C SER A 319 56.53 3.04 12.26
N PHE A 320 57.19 1.91 12.00
CA PHE A 320 58.10 1.28 12.96
C PHE A 320 59.38 2.11 13.18
N HIS A 321 59.94 2.74 12.14
CA HIS A 321 61.08 3.65 12.30
C HIS A 321 60.72 4.92 13.10
N LEU A 322 59.52 5.47 12.92
CA LEU A 322 59.03 6.62 13.70
C LEU A 322 58.76 6.27 15.16
N ALA A 323 58.13 5.11 15.43
CA ALA A 323 57.91 4.62 16.78
C ALA A 323 59.22 4.24 17.49
N ALA A 324 60.15 3.61 16.76
CA ALA A 324 61.49 3.28 17.27
C ALA A 324 62.35 4.54 17.50
N ALA A 325 62.27 5.54 16.63
CA ALA A 325 62.95 6.83 16.82
C ALA A 325 62.36 7.61 18.00
N ALA A 326 61.04 7.59 18.18
CA ALA A 326 60.39 8.18 19.34
C ALA A 326 60.80 7.46 20.65
N GLN A 327 60.85 6.12 20.66
CA GLN A 327 61.35 5.36 21.82
C GLN A 327 62.85 5.55 22.07
N ALA A 328 63.67 5.66 21.02
CA ALA A 328 65.10 5.97 21.15
C ALA A 328 65.31 7.38 21.72
N SER A 329 64.50 8.36 21.31
CA SER A 329 64.52 9.72 21.87
C SER A 329 64.05 9.77 23.33
N ALA A 330 63.09 8.92 23.72
CA ALA A 330 62.66 8.78 25.11
C ALA A 330 63.74 8.13 25.99
N ASN A 331 64.41 7.09 25.50
CA ASN A 331 65.51 6.42 26.23
C ASN A 331 66.80 7.26 26.29
N SER A 332 66.96 8.24 25.41
CA SER A 332 68.11 9.16 25.41
C SER A 332 67.97 10.32 26.42
N ALA A 333 66.78 10.50 27.02
CA ALA A 333 66.50 11.57 27.98
C ALA A 333 66.74 11.18 29.46
N GLU A 334 66.92 9.89 29.77
CA GLU A 334 67.28 9.41 31.12
C GLU A 334 68.79 9.09 31.20
N GLY A 335 69.61 10.13 31.36
CA GLY A 335 71.05 9.92 31.43
C GLY A 335 71.86 11.14 31.88
N ILE A 336 71.44 11.85 32.93
CA ILE A 336 72.29 12.84 33.61
C ILE A 336 72.62 12.31 35.02
N PRO A 337 73.87 11.91 35.32
CA PRO A 337 74.26 11.52 36.66
C PRO A 337 74.42 12.78 37.53
N VAL A 338 73.61 12.90 38.59
CA VAL A 338 73.76 13.93 39.61
C VAL A 338 74.90 13.53 40.55
N ALA A 339 76.01 14.27 40.47
CA ALA A 339 77.13 14.14 41.39
C ALA A 339 76.77 14.71 42.78
N SER A 340 76.71 13.86 43.79
CA SER A 340 76.60 14.26 45.20
C SER A 340 77.99 14.53 45.79
N ARG A 341 78.25 15.75 46.27
CA ARG A 341 79.46 16.10 47.04
C ARG A 341 79.10 16.84 48.32
N GLY A 342 79.10 16.07 49.43
CA GLY A 342 79.72 16.40 50.73
C GLY A 342 79.26 17.62 51.56
N GLY A 343 78.85 17.32 52.80
CA GLY A 343 78.81 18.23 53.96
C GLY A 343 77.99 17.63 55.11
N GLN A 344 78.53 16.64 55.83
CA GLN A 344 79.04 16.73 57.23
C GLN A 344 78.00 16.87 58.36
N GLN A 345 77.91 15.78 59.16
CA GLN A 345 77.95 15.73 60.66
C GLN A 345 76.73 16.28 61.43
N GLU A 346 76.23 15.71 62.53
CA GLU A 346 76.69 14.66 63.46
C GLU A 346 75.51 14.23 64.37
N GLN A 347 75.56 12.96 64.82
CA GLN A 347 75.06 12.35 66.07
C GLN A 347 73.97 13.02 66.94
N SER A 348 72.97 12.24 67.37
CA SER A 348 73.05 11.49 68.65
C SER A 348 71.72 10.81 69.04
N GLY A 349 71.81 9.56 69.52
CA GLY A 349 70.92 8.90 70.50
C GLY A 349 69.49 8.56 70.06
N GLY A 350 68.91 7.40 70.32
CA GLY A 350 69.30 6.28 71.17
C GLY A 350 68.05 5.43 71.40
N GLU A 351 68.23 4.12 71.31
CA GLU A 351 67.54 3.02 72.01
C GLU A 351 66.02 3.08 72.27
N GLY A 352 65.37 1.98 71.86
CA GLY A 352 64.68 1.17 72.87
C GLY A 352 63.31 0.64 72.48
N GLY A 353 63.23 -0.67 72.30
CA GLY A 353 62.27 -1.47 73.05
C GLY A 353 61.05 -2.02 72.29
N ASN A 354 61.19 -3.32 72.00
CA ASN A 354 60.17 -4.36 71.77
C ASN A 354 59.26 -4.31 70.55
#